data_AF-A0A349NCS1-F1
#
_entry.id   AF-A0A349NCS1-F1
#
_cell.length_a   1.000
_cell.length_b   1.000
_cell.length_c   1.000
_cell.angle_alpha   90.00
_cell.angle_beta   90.00
_cell.angle_gamma   90.00
#
_symmetry.space_group_name_H-M   'P 1'
#
loop_
_entity.id
_entity.type
_entity.pdbx_description
1 polymer ?
#
loop_
_entity_poly.entity_id
_entity_poly.type
_entity_poly.pdbx_seq_one_letter_code
_entity_poly.pdbx_strand_id
1 'polypeptide(L)'
;MNTTVIGVGLAVVIYTVTGGSHAVSLTHKYQMTVILSGMAVAFGIVVYKISGHAGFRENLSIAGALGHLNVADFSFDLDKRYTLWSGLLGGFFLSLSYFGTDQSQAQRYMSGQSIRDSRLGLMFNALLKVPMQFMILLLGVLVFIFYQWEKPPATFLPESMTEAAAAADAETYQNYENAFISNFKSQKSAMQEFVGALRAGDEALVLSSEEKLKVAGEESRQSRTNLKTHITTVTGAESMKETDYVFIHFVLNELPIGLIGLLVAVILSAAMSSTASELSALATISTVDFYQSHFSKNQSDAHYKKVSRVFTAVWGGLAILFALFASMVESLIEAVNIVGSLFYGTVLGLFLAAFFIIRIGAHAAFIAAILAQLSVLFIYFSDIVTIGYLWYNLIGCGLVIVLSFMLQAVMRGRKV
;
A
#
# COMPACT_ATOMS: atom_id res chain seq x y z
N MET A 1 -20.62 5.11 0.75
CA MET A 1 -19.55 4.22 1.24
C MET A 1 -20.08 2.84 1.61
N ASN A 2 -21.01 2.71 2.56
CA ASN A 2 -21.51 1.41 3.05
C ASN A 2 -22.14 0.53 1.96
N THR A 3 -22.92 1.11 1.05
CA THR A 3 -23.52 0.37 -0.08
C THR A 3 -22.47 -0.22 -1.01
N THR A 4 -21.38 0.52 -1.26
CA THR A 4 -20.25 0.06 -2.09
C THR A 4 -19.52 -1.10 -1.41
N VAL A 5 -19.25 -0.99 -0.11
CA VAL A 5 -18.62 -2.07 0.68
C VAL A 5 -19.45 -3.34 0.64
N ILE A 6 -20.76 -3.22 0.89
CA ILE A 6 -21.68 -4.38 0.86
C ILE A 6 -21.76 -4.97 -0.55
N GLY A 7 -21.94 -4.14 -1.58
CA GLY A 7 -22.08 -4.60 -2.96
C GLY A 7 -20.85 -5.34 -3.47
N VAL A 8 -19.66 -4.75 -3.30
CA VAL A 8 -18.39 -5.35 -3.71
C VAL A 8 -18.08 -6.59 -2.87
N GLY A 9 -18.27 -6.51 -1.55
CA GLY A 9 -18.05 -7.63 -0.65
C GLY A 9 -18.92 -8.83 -1.00
N LEU A 10 -20.23 -8.63 -1.21
CA LEU A 10 -21.14 -9.69 -1.62
C LEU A 10 -20.76 -10.29 -2.97
N ALA A 11 -20.38 -9.46 -3.95
CA ALA A 11 -19.91 -9.95 -5.25
C ALA A 11 -18.69 -10.89 -5.09
N VAL A 12 -17.71 -10.47 -4.26
CA VAL A 12 -16.50 -11.26 -3.97
C VAL A 12 -16.85 -12.59 -3.31
N VAL A 13 -17.71 -12.56 -2.30
CA VAL A 13 -18.15 -13.77 -1.60
C VAL A 13 -18.85 -14.73 -2.56
N ILE A 14 -19.78 -14.24 -3.39
CA ILE A 14 -20.56 -15.07 -4.31
C ILE A 14 -19.64 -15.79 -5.30
N TYR A 15 -18.73 -15.09 -5.98
CA TYR A 15 -17.88 -15.77 -6.97
C TYR A 15 -16.81 -16.67 -6.32
N THR A 16 -16.33 -16.32 -5.12
CA THR A 16 -15.34 -17.14 -4.40
C THR A 16 -15.98 -18.43 -3.89
N VAL A 17 -17.19 -18.36 -3.33
CA VAL A 17 -17.96 -19.53 -2.86
C VAL A 17 -18.35 -20.45 -4.02
N THR A 18 -18.84 -19.89 -5.13
CA THR A 18 -19.29 -20.68 -6.27
C THR A 18 -18.14 -21.34 -7.01
N GLY A 19 -17.09 -20.57 -7.31
CA GLY A 19 -16.02 -20.97 -8.21
C GLY A 19 -14.73 -21.47 -7.56
N GLY A 20 -14.51 -21.20 -6.27
CA GLY A 20 -13.30 -21.62 -5.54
C GLY A 20 -12.01 -21.05 -6.12
N SER A 21 -10.87 -21.67 -5.77
CA SER A 21 -9.53 -21.21 -6.16
C SER A 21 -9.32 -21.09 -7.68
N HIS A 22 -9.97 -21.95 -8.47
CA HIS A 22 -9.91 -21.89 -9.93
C HIS A 22 -10.55 -20.59 -10.48
N ALA A 23 -11.77 -20.25 -10.01
CA ALA A 23 -12.41 -19.00 -10.44
C ALA A 23 -11.63 -17.78 -9.97
N VAL A 24 -11.09 -17.81 -8.74
CA VAL A 24 -10.22 -16.74 -8.21
C VAL A 24 -8.99 -16.53 -9.11
N SER A 25 -8.31 -17.60 -9.50
CA SER A 25 -7.15 -17.50 -10.39
C SER A 25 -7.51 -16.95 -11.78
N LEU A 26 -8.68 -17.32 -12.30
CA LEU A 26 -9.14 -16.84 -13.61
C LEU A 26 -9.51 -15.35 -13.55
N THR A 27 -10.22 -14.91 -12.51
CA THR A 27 -10.58 -13.51 -12.35
C THR A 27 -9.34 -12.64 -12.15
N HIS A 28 -8.33 -13.11 -11.41
CA HIS A 28 -7.06 -12.40 -11.26
C HIS A 28 -6.37 -12.10 -12.58
N LYS A 29 -6.36 -13.05 -13.52
CA LYS A 29 -5.75 -12.85 -14.84
C LYS A 29 -6.41 -11.68 -15.58
N TYR A 30 -7.75 -11.62 -15.58
CA TYR A 30 -8.49 -10.54 -16.24
C TYR A 30 -8.36 -9.21 -15.48
N GLN A 31 -8.46 -9.23 -14.15
CA GLN A 31 -8.28 -8.07 -13.29
C GLN A 31 -6.89 -7.44 -13.47
N MET A 32 -5.84 -8.25 -13.54
CA MET A 32 -4.48 -7.78 -13.82
C MET A 32 -4.39 -7.07 -15.17
N THR A 33 -5.09 -7.59 -16.19
CA THR A 33 -5.13 -6.95 -17.52
C THR A 33 -5.82 -5.59 -17.46
N VAL A 34 -6.93 -5.48 -16.73
CA VAL A 34 -7.65 -4.21 -16.52
C VAL A 34 -6.80 -3.21 -15.74
N ILE A 35 -6.13 -3.64 -14.67
CA ILE A 35 -5.26 -2.79 -13.84
C ILE A 35 -4.09 -2.26 -14.67
N LEU A 36 -3.39 -3.13 -15.40
CA LEU A 36 -2.25 -2.74 -16.22
C LEU A 36 -2.64 -1.81 -17.36
N SER A 37 -3.77 -2.07 -18.05
CA SER A 37 -4.23 -1.22 -19.14
C SER A 37 -4.69 0.15 -18.61
N GLY A 38 -5.45 0.18 -17.51
CA GLY A 38 -5.87 1.43 -16.87
C GLY A 38 -4.69 2.27 -16.39
N MET A 39 -3.69 1.64 -15.80
CA MET A 39 -2.46 2.33 -15.38
C MET A 39 -1.67 2.87 -16.59
N ALA A 40 -1.53 2.09 -17.66
CA ALA A 40 -0.83 2.53 -18.87
C ALA A 40 -1.55 3.69 -19.57
N VAL A 41 -2.89 3.65 -19.62
CA VAL A 41 -3.71 4.75 -20.16
C VAL A 41 -3.59 6.01 -19.31
N ALA A 42 -3.71 5.90 -17.99
CA ALA A 42 -3.53 7.03 -17.08
C ALA A 42 -2.14 7.65 -17.23
N PHE A 43 -1.10 6.82 -17.29
CA PHE A 43 0.28 7.25 -17.54
C PHE A 43 0.41 8.01 -18.86
N GLY A 44 -0.09 7.44 -19.97
CA GLY A 44 -0.03 8.07 -21.28
C GLY A 44 -0.74 9.43 -21.32
N ILE A 45 -1.88 9.56 -20.64
CA ILE A 45 -2.64 10.81 -20.60
C ILE A 45 -1.96 11.87 -19.76
N VAL A 46 -1.43 11.53 -18.58
CA VAL A 46 -0.69 12.49 -17.76
C VAL A 46 0.52 12.99 -18.54
N VAL A 47 1.29 12.09 -19.16
CA VAL A 47 2.44 12.46 -20.00
C VAL A 47 2.02 13.36 -21.16
N TYR A 48 0.91 13.05 -21.84
CA TYR A 48 0.39 13.88 -22.91
C TYR A 48 0.03 15.30 -22.41
N LYS A 49 -0.71 15.40 -21.30
CA LYS A 49 -1.13 16.69 -20.73
C LYS A 49 0.04 17.58 -20.32
N ILE A 50 1.11 17.02 -19.73
CA ILE A 50 2.29 17.81 -19.33
C ILE A 50 3.25 18.09 -20.49
N SER A 51 3.17 17.32 -21.59
CA SER A 51 4.10 17.45 -22.72
C SER A 51 3.96 18.77 -23.50
N GLY A 52 2.80 19.44 -23.40
CA GLY A 52 2.60 20.76 -23.98
C GLY A 52 3.41 21.88 -23.30
N HIS A 53 3.88 21.65 -22.06
CA HIS A 53 4.65 22.64 -21.30
C HIS A 53 6.16 22.36 -21.34
N ALA A 54 6.54 21.10 -21.13
CA ALA A 54 7.94 20.68 -21.08
C ALA A 54 8.09 19.22 -21.53
N GLY A 55 9.29 18.84 -21.98
CA GLY A 55 9.63 17.46 -22.30
C GLY A 55 9.62 16.56 -21.05
N PHE A 56 9.56 15.25 -21.25
CA PHE A 56 9.47 14.29 -20.14
C PHE A 56 10.63 14.41 -19.13
N ARG A 57 11.87 14.56 -19.61
CA ARG A 57 13.05 14.72 -18.74
C ARG A 57 13.06 16.06 -18.00
N GLU A 58 12.59 17.12 -18.64
CA GLU A 58 12.49 18.46 -18.06
C GLU A 58 11.46 18.46 -16.92
N ASN A 59 10.30 17.84 -17.15
CA ASN A 59 9.26 17.63 -16.14
C ASN A 59 9.76 16.83 -14.93
N LEU A 60 10.55 15.77 -15.14
CA LEU A 60 11.20 15.06 -14.03
C LEU A 60 12.21 15.92 -13.29
N SER A 61 12.95 16.79 -13.99
CA SER A 61 13.90 17.71 -13.37
C SER A 61 13.20 18.74 -12.48
N ILE A 62 12.00 19.20 -12.87
CA ILE A 62 11.14 20.06 -12.03
C ILE A 62 10.76 19.33 -10.73
N ALA A 63 10.32 18.06 -10.81
CA ALA A 63 10.00 17.29 -9.61
C ALA A 63 11.22 17.10 -8.70
N GLY A 64 12.41 16.94 -9.28
CA GLY A 64 13.68 16.90 -8.55
C GLY A 64 13.99 18.22 -7.83
N ALA A 65 13.89 19.34 -8.53
CA ALA A 65 14.10 20.68 -7.99
C ALA A 65 13.17 21.00 -6.80
N LEU A 66 11.91 20.56 -6.89
CA LEU A 66 10.92 20.71 -5.81
C LEU A 66 11.02 19.63 -4.72
N GLY A 67 12.04 18.76 -4.74
CA GLY A 67 12.31 17.78 -3.69
C GLY A 67 11.46 16.51 -3.72
N HIS A 68 10.66 16.28 -4.77
CA HIS A 68 9.75 15.13 -4.89
C HIS A 68 10.39 13.86 -5.47
N LEU A 69 11.68 13.89 -5.81
CA LEU A 69 12.45 12.72 -6.25
C LEU A 69 13.41 12.16 -5.17
N ASN A 70 13.54 12.81 -4.02
CA ASN A 70 14.41 12.38 -2.93
C ASN A 70 13.73 11.30 -2.07
N VAL A 71 13.63 10.07 -2.61
CA VAL A 71 12.88 8.97 -1.98
C VAL A 71 13.75 8.13 -1.02
N ALA A 72 15.07 8.24 -1.08
CA ALA A 72 15.98 7.38 -0.31
C ALA A 72 16.55 8.07 0.94
N ASP A 73 16.06 7.69 2.12
CA ASP A 73 16.66 8.03 3.41
C ASP A 73 17.68 6.95 3.82
N PHE A 74 18.96 7.31 3.89
CA PHE A 74 20.06 6.40 4.24
C PHE A 74 20.40 6.38 5.74
N SER A 75 19.68 7.15 6.57
CA SER A 75 19.93 7.20 8.01
C SER A 75 19.65 5.85 8.68
N PHE A 76 20.56 5.44 9.56
CA PHE A 76 20.39 4.26 10.41
C PHE A 76 19.63 4.67 11.68
N ASP A 77 18.34 4.91 11.51
CA ASP A 77 17.43 5.30 12.60
C ASP A 77 16.36 4.22 12.75
N LEU A 78 16.30 3.63 13.94
CA LEU A 78 15.35 2.56 14.26
C LEU A 78 13.94 3.10 14.50
N ASP A 79 13.80 4.37 14.85
CA ASP A 79 12.50 5.03 15.06
C ASP A 79 11.82 5.31 13.70
N LYS A 80 12.62 5.73 12.71
CA LYS A 80 12.12 6.01 11.37
C LYS A 80 11.53 4.77 10.71
N ARG A 81 10.25 4.91 10.32
CA ARG A 81 9.46 3.86 9.66
C ARG A 81 10.06 3.41 8.33
N TYR A 82 10.47 4.36 7.48
CA TYR A 82 10.94 4.12 6.12
C TYR A 82 12.35 4.69 5.91
N THR A 83 13.35 3.81 5.94
CA THR A 83 14.74 4.09 5.56
C THR A 83 15.20 3.00 4.60
N LEU A 84 16.34 3.20 3.94
CA LEU A 84 16.97 2.15 3.13
C LEU A 84 17.15 0.88 3.96
N TRP A 85 17.55 1.01 5.23
CA TRP A 85 17.83 -0.11 6.12
C TRP A 85 16.56 -0.83 6.58
N SER A 86 15.51 -0.08 6.95
CA SER A 86 14.23 -0.70 7.33
C SER A 86 13.58 -1.39 6.13
N GLY A 87 13.76 -0.86 4.92
CA GLY A 87 13.33 -1.50 3.67
C GLY A 87 14.14 -2.76 3.32
N LEU A 88 15.48 -2.68 3.35
CA LEU A 88 16.36 -3.79 2.99
C LEU A 88 16.35 -4.92 4.02
N LEU A 89 16.25 -4.64 5.31
CA LEU A 89 16.25 -5.65 6.36
C LEU A 89 14.82 -6.00 6.77
N GLY A 90 14.06 -5.03 7.27
CA GLY A 90 12.68 -5.25 7.69
C GLY A 90 11.78 -5.71 6.54
N GLY A 91 11.81 -4.99 5.41
CA GLY A 91 11.05 -5.34 4.21
C GLY A 91 11.46 -6.68 3.57
N PHE A 92 12.75 -7.07 3.69
CA PHE A 92 13.21 -8.39 3.25
C PHE A 92 12.61 -9.52 4.10
N PHE A 93 12.64 -9.41 5.43
CA PHE A 93 12.03 -10.41 6.32
C PHE A 93 10.51 -10.45 6.17
N LEU A 94 9.86 -9.30 6.01
CA LEU A 94 8.44 -9.23 5.68
C LEU A 94 8.13 -9.98 4.38
N SER A 95 8.91 -9.75 3.33
CA SER A 95 8.72 -10.41 2.03
C SER A 95 8.98 -11.91 2.11
N LEU A 96 10.01 -12.34 2.86
CA LEU A 96 10.32 -13.75 3.09
C LEU A 96 9.17 -14.47 3.80
N SER A 97 8.56 -13.84 4.80
CA SER A 97 7.38 -14.40 5.46
C SER A 97 6.17 -14.41 4.53
N TYR A 98 5.89 -13.29 3.86
CA TYR A 98 4.74 -13.18 2.98
C TYR A 98 4.76 -14.20 1.84
N PHE A 99 5.90 -14.39 1.17
CA PHE A 99 5.99 -15.36 0.07
C PHE A 99 6.31 -16.79 0.53
N GLY A 100 6.91 -16.96 1.70
CA GLY A 100 7.39 -18.26 2.20
C GLY A 100 6.43 -18.96 3.17
N THR A 101 5.61 -18.22 3.92
CA THR A 101 4.79 -18.75 5.00
C THR A 101 3.32 -18.39 4.90
N ASP A 102 2.94 -17.40 4.08
CA ASP A 102 1.54 -17.00 3.92
C ASP A 102 0.77 -17.99 3.04
N GLN A 103 -0.38 -18.45 3.52
CA GLN A 103 -1.24 -19.38 2.79
C GLN A 103 -1.77 -18.81 1.48
N SER A 104 -2.09 -17.50 1.43
CA SER A 104 -2.65 -16.89 0.22
C SER A 104 -1.64 -16.87 -0.94
N GLN A 105 -0.34 -16.88 -0.62
CA GLN A 105 0.73 -17.03 -1.60
C GLN A 105 1.10 -18.50 -1.84
N ALA A 106 1.28 -19.29 -0.78
CA ALA A 106 1.67 -20.70 -0.88
C ALA A 106 0.68 -21.50 -1.76
N GLN A 107 -0.62 -21.23 -1.63
CA GLN A 107 -1.66 -21.88 -2.42
C GLN A 107 -1.49 -21.68 -3.94
N ARG A 108 -0.93 -20.54 -4.37
CA ARG A 108 -0.70 -20.22 -5.79
C ARG A 108 0.44 -21.06 -6.39
N TYR A 109 1.42 -21.45 -5.57
CA TYR A 109 2.54 -22.26 -6.04
C TYR A 109 2.20 -23.75 -6.03
N MET A 110 1.30 -24.19 -5.15
CA MET A 110 0.85 -25.59 -5.05
C MET A 110 -0.14 -25.98 -6.15
N SER A 111 -0.79 -25.03 -6.80
CA SER A 111 -1.73 -25.29 -7.91
C SER A 111 -1.08 -25.37 -9.28
N GLY A 112 0.25 -25.20 -9.37
CA GLY A 112 1.00 -25.30 -10.62
C GLY A 112 1.01 -26.73 -11.19
N GLN A 113 1.05 -26.84 -12.52
CA GLN A 113 1.07 -28.14 -13.21
C GLN A 113 2.41 -28.88 -13.01
N SER A 114 3.50 -28.14 -12.81
CA SER A 114 4.82 -28.68 -12.53
C SER A 114 5.60 -27.77 -11.57
N ILE A 115 6.62 -28.34 -10.89
CA ILE A 115 7.55 -27.58 -10.05
C ILE A 115 8.22 -26.44 -10.85
N ARG A 116 8.52 -26.69 -12.14
CA ARG A 116 9.11 -25.70 -13.04
C ARG A 116 8.16 -24.52 -13.24
N ASP A 117 6.88 -24.78 -13.47
CA ASP A 117 5.88 -23.73 -13.68
C ASP A 117 5.65 -22.91 -12.42
N SER A 118 5.61 -23.55 -11.24
CA SER A 118 5.51 -22.84 -9.96
C SER A 118 6.72 -21.93 -9.70
N ARG A 119 7.94 -22.39 -10.01
CA ARG A 119 9.17 -21.57 -9.89
C ARG A 119 9.17 -20.40 -10.88
N LEU A 120 8.81 -20.65 -12.14
CA LEU A 120 8.67 -19.59 -13.15
C LEU A 120 7.62 -18.57 -12.72
N GLY A 121 6.46 -19.00 -12.21
CA GLY A 121 5.43 -18.11 -11.70
C GLY A 121 5.92 -17.19 -10.59
N LEU A 122 6.71 -17.72 -9.64
CA LEU A 122 7.35 -16.91 -8.60
C LEU A 122 8.34 -15.90 -9.18
N MET A 123 9.17 -16.31 -10.14
CA MET A 123 10.12 -15.40 -10.81
C MET A 123 9.42 -14.30 -11.60
N PHE A 124 8.35 -14.62 -12.32
CA PHE A 124 7.54 -13.64 -13.04
C PHE A 124 6.88 -12.65 -12.08
N ASN A 125 6.44 -13.09 -10.89
CA ASN A 125 5.94 -12.19 -9.87
C ASN A 125 7.00 -11.15 -9.47
N ALA A 126 8.22 -11.59 -9.14
CA ALA A 126 9.32 -10.69 -8.80
C ALA A 126 9.67 -9.73 -9.95
N LEU A 127 9.77 -10.26 -11.18
CA LEU A 127 10.11 -9.50 -12.37
C LEU A 127 9.07 -8.42 -12.72
N LEU A 128 7.78 -8.73 -12.60
CA LEU A 128 6.71 -7.79 -12.95
C LEU A 128 6.40 -6.79 -11.83
N LYS A 129 6.59 -7.19 -10.57
CA LYS A 129 6.25 -6.34 -9.41
C LYS A 129 7.16 -5.13 -9.29
N VAL A 130 8.46 -5.26 -9.58
CA VAL A 130 9.41 -4.14 -9.47
C VAL A 130 9.11 -3.01 -10.47
N PRO A 131 9.00 -3.26 -11.80
CA PRO A 131 8.60 -2.22 -12.75
C PRO A 131 7.21 -1.66 -12.48
N MET A 132 6.26 -2.51 -12.08
CA MET A 132 4.90 -2.05 -11.74
C MET A 132 4.92 -1.05 -10.58
N GLN A 133 5.63 -1.36 -9.49
CA GLN A 133 5.75 -0.46 -8.34
C GLN A 133 6.41 0.86 -8.74
N PHE A 134 7.47 0.80 -9.55
CA PHE A 134 8.12 1.99 -10.09
C PHE A 134 7.16 2.83 -10.94
N MET A 135 6.34 2.22 -11.81
CA MET A 135 5.34 2.92 -12.62
C MET A 135 4.24 3.58 -11.78
N ILE A 136 3.78 2.93 -10.70
CA ILE A 136 2.79 3.51 -9.78
C ILE A 136 3.35 4.76 -9.09
N LEU A 137 4.58 4.68 -8.55
CA LEU A 137 5.23 5.81 -7.90
C LEU A 137 5.51 6.94 -8.91
N LEU A 138 6.00 6.59 -10.09
CA LEU A 138 6.26 7.54 -11.17
C LEU A 138 4.96 8.22 -11.62
N LEU A 139 3.85 7.50 -11.75
CA LEU A 139 2.54 8.09 -12.04
C LEU A 139 2.14 9.12 -10.99
N GLY A 140 2.37 8.85 -9.70
CA GLY A 140 2.17 9.82 -8.63
C GLY A 140 3.00 11.09 -8.80
N VAL A 141 4.29 10.95 -9.14
CA VAL A 141 5.18 12.09 -9.44
C VAL A 141 4.69 12.87 -10.68
N LEU A 142 4.22 12.18 -11.71
CA LEU A 142 3.71 12.83 -12.93
C LEU A 142 2.41 13.58 -12.66
N VAL A 143 1.51 13.04 -11.84
CA VAL A 143 0.29 13.75 -11.40
C VAL A 143 0.65 14.96 -10.52
N PHE A 144 1.68 14.84 -9.67
CA PHE A 144 2.22 15.98 -8.95
C PHE A 144 2.72 17.07 -9.91
N ILE A 145 3.51 16.72 -10.93
CA ILE A 145 4.00 17.65 -11.96
C ILE A 145 2.84 18.29 -12.73
N PHE A 146 1.81 17.52 -13.07
CA PHE A 146 0.61 18.04 -13.71
C PHE A 146 0.00 19.19 -12.89
N TYR A 147 -0.13 19.02 -11.57
CA TYR A 147 -0.60 20.06 -10.67
C TYR A 147 0.40 21.19 -10.38
N GLN A 148 1.63 21.13 -10.90
CA GLN A 148 2.52 22.30 -10.93
C GLN A 148 2.26 23.18 -12.16
N TRP A 149 1.80 22.57 -13.27
CA TRP A 149 1.44 23.30 -14.49
C TRP A 149 0.00 23.80 -14.48
N GLU A 150 -0.92 23.00 -13.96
CA GLU A 150 -2.34 23.30 -13.83
C GLU A 150 -2.70 23.55 -12.38
N LYS A 151 -3.42 24.66 -12.12
CA LYS A 151 -3.72 25.09 -10.74
C LYS A 151 -4.54 24.01 -10.03
N PRO A 152 -4.05 23.41 -8.93
CA PRO A 152 -4.86 22.47 -8.17
C PRO A 152 -5.99 23.21 -7.45
N PRO A 153 -7.06 22.51 -7.07
CA PRO A 153 -8.05 23.09 -6.18
C PRO A 153 -7.41 23.44 -4.81
N ALA A 154 -8.01 24.39 -4.11
CA ALA A 154 -7.59 24.83 -2.77
C ALA A 154 -7.47 23.62 -1.82
N THR A 155 -8.47 22.76 -1.86
CA THR A 155 -8.54 21.47 -1.18
C THR A 155 -9.02 20.40 -2.17
N PHE A 156 -8.62 19.15 -1.97
CA PHE A 156 -9.18 18.01 -2.70
C PHE A 156 -10.43 17.42 -2.02
N LEU A 157 -10.94 18.08 -0.97
CA LEU A 157 -12.19 17.76 -0.28
C LEU A 157 -13.43 18.23 -1.08
N PRO A 158 -14.66 17.83 -0.69
CA PRO A 158 -15.87 18.19 -1.43
C PRO A 158 -16.05 19.70 -1.64
N GLU A 159 -16.49 20.08 -2.84
CA GLU A 159 -16.68 21.47 -3.27
C GLU A 159 -17.65 22.25 -2.38
N SER A 160 -18.61 21.57 -1.73
CA SER A 160 -19.51 22.17 -0.74
C SER A 160 -18.77 22.81 0.44
N MET A 161 -17.57 22.32 0.79
CA MET A 161 -16.76 22.90 1.88
C MET A 161 -16.09 24.19 1.44
N THR A 162 -15.58 24.26 0.21
CA THR A 162 -15.04 25.49 -0.35
C THR A 162 -16.12 26.55 -0.51
N GLU A 163 -17.32 26.16 -0.97
CA GLU A 163 -18.48 27.05 -1.06
C GLU A 163 -18.91 27.57 0.32
N ALA A 164 -18.98 26.69 1.33
CA ALA A 164 -19.35 27.07 2.68
C ALA A 164 -18.34 28.05 3.30
N ALA A 165 -17.04 27.82 3.10
CA ALA A 165 -16.00 28.74 3.55
C ALA A 165 -16.08 30.10 2.86
N ALA A 166 -16.26 30.10 1.54
CA ALA A 166 -16.41 31.32 0.74
C ALA A 166 -17.68 32.11 1.12
N ALA A 167 -18.76 31.44 1.53
CA ALA A 167 -19.99 32.11 1.96
C ALA A 167 -19.90 32.67 3.38
N ALA A 168 -19.17 31.99 4.27
CA ALA A 168 -19.06 32.37 5.67
C ALA A 168 -18.03 33.49 5.93
N ASP A 169 -16.95 33.55 5.16
CA ASP A 169 -15.90 34.59 5.28
C ASP A 169 -15.35 34.99 3.90
N ALA A 170 -16.20 35.65 3.10
CA ALA A 170 -15.92 35.94 1.69
C ALA A 170 -14.67 36.80 1.46
N GLU A 171 -14.44 37.83 2.29
CA GLU A 171 -13.30 38.73 2.13
C GLU A 171 -11.98 38.01 2.42
N THR A 172 -11.90 37.31 3.55
CA THR A 172 -10.69 36.57 3.94
C THR A 172 -10.42 35.43 2.97
N TYR A 173 -11.46 34.70 2.56
CA TYR A 173 -11.36 33.64 1.55
C TYR A 173 -10.79 34.17 0.22
N GLN A 174 -11.34 35.28 -0.29
CA GLN A 174 -10.85 35.88 -1.54
C GLN A 174 -9.40 36.37 -1.43
N ASN A 175 -9.00 36.93 -0.29
CA ASN A 175 -7.62 37.34 -0.06
C ASN A 175 -6.65 36.14 -0.13
N TYR A 176 -6.98 35.04 0.53
CA TYR A 176 -6.18 33.81 0.46
C TYR A 176 -6.18 33.17 -0.94
N GLU A 177 -7.33 33.15 -1.62
CA GLU A 177 -7.43 32.60 -2.98
C GLU A 177 -6.61 33.45 -3.98
N ASN A 178 -6.69 34.78 -3.90
CA ASN A 178 -5.90 35.67 -4.75
C ASN A 178 -4.39 35.51 -4.49
N ALA A 179 -3.97 35.38 -3.23
CA ALA A 179 -2.58 35.11 -2.87
C ALA A 179 -2.10 33.77 -3.44
N PHE A 180 -2.93 32.72 -3.35
CA PHE A 180 -2.63 31.42 -3.94
C PHE A 180 -2.50 31.49 -5.47
N ILE A 181 -3.45 32.13 -6.15
CA ILE A 181 -3.43 32.32 -7.61
C ILE A 181 -2.17 33.09 -8.04
N SER A 182 -1.82 34.16 -7.33
CA SER A 182 -0.63 34.97 -7.63
C SER A 182 0.66 34.16 -7.46
N ASN A 183 0.83 33.48 -6.32
CA ASN A 183 2.04 32.68 -6.06
C ASN A 183 2.16 31.49 -7.01
N PHE A 184 1.04 30.85 -7.36
CA PHE A 184 1.02 29.78 -8.37
C PHE A 184 1.47 30.29 -9.75
N LYS A 185 1.05 31.50 -10.15
CA LYS A 185 1.52 32.13 -11.39
C LYS A 185 3.02 32.42 -11.36
N SER A 186 3.54 32.92 -10.24
CA SER A 186 4.98 33.15 -10.04
C SER A 186 5.78 31.84 -10.13
N GLN A 187 5.30 30.77 -9.48
CA GLN A 187 5.89 29.44 -9.58
C GLN A 187 5.92 28.94 -11.03
N LYS A 188 4.81 29.06 -11.76
CA LYS A 188 4.73 28.66 -13.18
C LYS A 188 5.73 29.43 -14.05
N SER A 189 5.95 30.72 -13.78
CA SER A 189 6.99 31.52 -14.45
C SER A 189 8.40 31.00 -14.13
N ALA A 190 8.69 30.71 -12.85
CA ALA A 190 9.97 30.15 -12.44
C ALA A 190 10.22 28.75 -13.06
N MET A 191 9.19 27.93 -13.21
CA MET A 191 9.28 26.65 -13.94
C MET A 191 9.64 26.85 -15.41
N GLN A 192 9.06 27.85 -16.08
CA GLN A 192 9.39 28.16 -17.47
C GLN A 192 10.84 28.65 -17.62
N GLU A 193 11.32 29.50 -16.71
CA GLU A 193 12.72 29.93 -16.66
C GLU A 193 13.66 28.73 -16.47
N PHE A 194 13.34 27.83 -15.52
CA PHE A 194 14.13 26.63 -15.25
C PHE A 194 14.17 25.68 -16.45
N VAL A 195 13.04 25.42 -17.11
CA VAL A 195 13.01 24.63 -18.35
C VAL A 195 13.81 25.30 -19.46
N GLY A 196 13.74 26.63 -19.57
CA GLY A 196 14.57 27.40 -20.50
C GLY A 196 16.07 27.22 -20.24
N ALA A 197 16.49 27.28 -18.98
CA ALA A 197 17.88 27.06 -18.57
C ALA A 197 18.35 25.62 -18.87
N LEU A 198 17.51 24.60 -18.60
CA LEU A 198 17.80 23.21 -18.93
C LEU A 198 18.03 23.00 -20.44
N ARG A 199 17.23 23.68 -21.28
CA ARG A 199 17.38 23.61 -22.74
C ARG A 199 18.61 24.35 -23.26
N ALA A 200 19.01 25.43 -22.59
CA ALA A 200 20.21 26.18 -22.92
C ALA A 200 21.49 25.41 -22.55
N GLY A 201 21.43 24.49 -21.58
CA GLY A 201 22.57 23.68 -21.15
C GLY A 201 23.61 24.44 -20.33
N ASP A 202 23.25 25.61 -19.78
CA ASP A 202 24.12 26.43 -18.93
C ASP A 202 23.91 26.07 -17.46
N GLU A 203 24.91 25.42 -16.85
CA GLU A 203 24.84 24.94 -15.46
C GLU A 203 24.61 26.08 -14.44
N ALA A 204 25.17 27.27 -14.67
CA ALA A 204 25.00 28.40 -13.75
C ALA A 204 23.57 28.96 -13.83
N LEU A 205 23.00 29.03 -15.03
CA LEU A 205 21.59 29.38 -15.22
C LEU A 205 20.65 28.33 -14.64
N VAL A 206 20.97 27.03 -14.77
CA VAL A 206 20.18 25.95 -14.19
C VAL A 206 20.16 26.07 -12.66
N LEU A 207 21.30 26.24 -12.00
CA LEU A 207 21.36 26.37 -10.54
C LEU A 207 20.61 27.60 -10.02
N SER A 208 20.77 28.76 -10.67
CA SER A 208 20.09 29.99 -10.26
C SER A 208 18.57 29.94 -10.49
N SER A 209 18.11 29.32 -11.58
CA SER A 209 16.68 29.14 -11.85
C SER A 209 16.06 28.02 -10.99
N GLU A 210 16.83 26.99 -10.62
CA GLU A 210 16.41 25.97 -9.67
C GLU A 210 16.10 26.58 -8.30
N GLU A 211 16.97 27.46 -7.81
CA GLU A 211 16.76 28.14 -6.52
C GLU A 211 15.54 29.04 -6.54
N LYS A 212 15.34 29.82 -7.62
CA LYS A 212 14.10 30.60 -7.81
C LYS A 212 12.85 29.71 -7.82
N LEU A 213 12.92 28.56 -8.49
CA LEU A 213 11.83 27.60 -8.53
C LEU A 213 11.52 27.02 -7.14
N LYS A 214 12.54 26.71 -6.34
CA LYS A 214 12.35 26.26 -4.96
C LYS A 214 11.63 27.30 -4.11
N VAL A 215 12.09 28.56 -4.15
CA VAL A 215 11.47 29.65 -3.40
C VAL A 215 10.02 29.87 -3.84
N ALA A 216 9.77 30.01 -5.14
CA ALA A 216 8.42 30.23 -5.65
C ALA A 216 7.48 29.03 -5.40
N GLY A 217 8.02 27.81 -5.45
CA GLY A 217 7.29 26.59 -5.12
C GLY A 217 6.87 26.53 -3.65
N GLU A 218 7.77 26.91 -2.73
CA GLU A 218 7.45 26.99 -1.31
C GLU A 218 6.42 28.08 -1.00
N GLU A 219 6.54 29.25 -1.63
CA GLU A 219 5.57 30.34 -1.49
C GLU A 219 4.16 29.96 -1.99
N SER A 220 4.07 29.20 -3.10
CA SER A 220 2.79 28.69 -3.60
C SER A 220 2.22 27.59 -2.69
N ARG A 221 3.07 26.70 -2.19
CA ARG A 221 2.67 25.66 -1.23
C ARG A 221 2.16 26.27 0.07
N GLN A 222 2.83 27.30 0.58
CA GLN A 222 2.44 27.99 1.81
C GLN A 222 1.11 28.73 1.64
N SER A 223 0.93 29.48 0.53
CA SER A 223 -0.34 30.19 0.29
C SER A 223 -1.51 29.23 0.09
N ARG A 224 -1.30 28.09 -0.58
CA ARG A 224 -2.29 27.01 -0.65
C ARG A 224 -2.62 26.44 0.73
N THR A 225 -1.61 26.24 1.57
CA THR A 225 -1.79 25.72 2.93
C THR A 225 -2.60 26.70 3.77
N ASN A 226 -2.31 28.00 3.70
CA ASN A 226 -3.08 29.03 4.40
C ASN A 226 -4.56 29.05 3.98
N LEU A 227 -4.83 29.00 2.67
CA LEU A 227 -6.20 28.91 2.13
C LEU A 227 -6.91 27.65 2.63
N LYS A 228 -6.23 26.50 2.59
CA LYS A 228 -6.77 25.24 3.11
C LYS A 228 -7.08 25.33 4.59
N THR A 229 -6.16 25.82 5.41
CA THR A 229 -6.35 25.99 6.85
C THR A 229 -7.58 26.85 7.12
N HIS A 230 -7.72 27.97 6.41
CA HIS A 230 -8.91 28.82 6.52
C HIS A 230 -10.21 28.06 6.20
N ILE A 231 -10.27 27.34 5.08
CA ILE A 231 -11.42 26.49 4.72
C ILE A 231 -11.73 25.51 5.85
N THR A 232 -10.73 24.77 6.34
CA THR A 232 -10.93 23.75 7.37
C THR A 232 -11.37 24.33 8.71
N THR A 233 -10.87 25.52 9.10
CA THR A 233 -11.27 26.21 10.33
C THR A 233 -12.72 26.67 10.26
N VAL A 234 -13.14 27.19 9.10
CA VAL A 234 -14.52 27.67 8.91
C VAL A 234 -15.52 26.51 8.81
N THR A 235 -15.13 25.38 8.20
CA THR A 235 -16.04 24.24 7.98
C THR A 235 -15.94 23.14 9.04
N GLY A 236 -14.94 23.18 9.93
CA GLY A 236 -14.70 22.15 10.96
C GLY A 236 -14.22 20.80 10.43
N ALA A 237 -13.54 20.77 9.28
CA ALA A 237 -13.23 19.54 8.52
C ALA A 237 -11.82 18.94 8.76
N GLU A 238 -11.22 19.14 9.95
CA GLU A 238 -9.80 18.82 10.22
C GLU A 238 -9.38 17.34 10.03
N SER A 239 -10.31 16.38 9.93
CA SER A 239 -10.02 14.94 10.04
C SER A 239 -9.77 14.18 8.72
N MET A 240 -9.75 14.83 7.55
CA MET A 240 -9.66 14.13 6.26
C MET A 240 -8.29 14.27 5.57
N LYS A 241 -7.65 13.13 5.27
CA LYS A 241 -6.35 13.06 4.56
C LYS A 241 -6.53 13.22 3.05
N GLU A 242 -6.17 14.39 2.51
CA GLU A 242 -6.36 14.72 1.09
C GLU A 242 -5.47 13.99 0.10
N THR A 243 -4.31 13.47 0.53
CA THR A 243 -3.31 12.87 -0.37
C THR A 243 -3.89 11.72 -1.20
N ASP A 244 -4.84 10.97 -0.63
CA ASP A 244 -5.50 9.84 -1.30
C ASP A 244 -6.50 10.30 -2.37
N TYR A 245 -6.97 11.56 -2.29
CA TYR A 245 -7.92 12.15 -3.22
C TYR A 245 -7.28 12.83 -4.41
N VAL A 246 -5.98 13.16 -4.36
CA VAL A 246 -5.27 13.85 -5.47
C VAL A 246 -5.39 13.05 -6.77
N PHE A 247 -5.10 11.75 -6.71
CA PHE A 247 -5.17 10.88 -7.88
C PHE A 247 -6.62 10.68 -8.37
N ILE A 248 -7.57 10.55 -7.43
CA ILE A 248 -8.99 10.41 -7.75
C ILE A 248 -9.49 11.68 -8.45
N HIS A 249 -9.16 12.85 -7.91
CA HIS A 249 -9.51 14.15 -8.47
C HIS A 249 -8.94 14.33 -9.87
N PHE A 250 -7.66 13.97 -10.08
CA PHE A 250 -7.06 13.97 -11.42
C PHE A 250 -7.88 13.09 -12.36
N VAL A 251 -8.23 11.88 -11.96
CA VAL A 251 -8.98 10.99 -12.84
C VAL A 251 -10.39 11.52 -13.15
N LEU A 252 -11.11 12.00 -12.14
CA LEU A 252 -12.49 12.44 -12.30
C LEU A 252 -12.63 13.70 -13.15
N ASN A 253 -11.65 14.61 -13.09
CA ASN A 253 -11.74 15.91 -13.75
C ASN A 253 -10.93 15.99 -15.04
N GLU A 254 -9.85 15.21 -15.17
CA GLU A 254 -8.91 15.33 -16.29
C GLU A 254 -9.04 14.22 -17.32
N LEU A 255 -9.67 13.08 -16.97
CA LEU A 255 -9.84 11.98 -17.91
C LEU A 255 -11.22 12.01 -18.60
N PRO A 256 -11.27 11.62 -19.89
CA PRO A 256 -12.52 11.37 -20.61
C PRO A 256 -13.48 10.46 -19.85
N ILE A 257 -14.79 10.68 -20.04
CA ILE A 257 -15.89 10.05 -19.28
C ILE A 257 -15.80 8.50 -19.29
N GLY A 258 -15.36 7.89 -20.40
CA GLY A 258 -15.17 6.43 -20.49
C GLY A 258 -14.02 5.89 -19.63
N LEU A 259 -12.98 6.69 -19.41
CA LEU A 259 -11.80 6.31 -18.61
C LEU A 259 -12.03 6.46 -17.11
N ILE A 260 -12.97 7.31 -16.70
CA ILE A 260 -13.44 7.36 -15.32
C ILE A 260 -14.03 6.00 -14.92
N GLY A 261 -14.86 5.41 -15.79
CA GLY A 261 -15.37 4.05 -15.59
C GLY A 261 -14.26 3.00 -15.53
N LEU A 262 -13.21 3.15 -16.33
CA LEU A 262 -12.03 2.29 -16.30
C LEU A 262 -11.31 2.39 -14.95
N LEU A 263 -11.13 3.58 -14.36
CA LEU A 263 -10.53 3.71 -13.02
C LEU A 263 -11.36 2.98 -11.97
N VAL A 264 -12.68 3.17 -11.98
CA VAL A 264 -13.55 2.47 -11.04
C VAL A 264 -13.39 0.96 -11.20
N ALA A 265 -13.32 0.46 -12.44
CA ALA A 265 -13.04 -0.95 -12.71
C ALA A 265 -11.66 -1.40 -12.20
N VAL A 266 -10.61 -0.58 -12.33
CA VAL A 266 -9.25 -0.86 -11.81
C VAL A 266 -9.26 -0.97 -10.28
N ILE A 267 -9.85 0.01 -9.59
CA ILE A 267 -9.92 0.04 -8.12
C ILE A 267 -10.69 -1.17 -7.61
N LEU A 268 -11.87 -1.44 -8.19
CA LEU A 268 -12.68 -2.58 -7.82
C LEU A 268 -11.95 -3.90 -8.13
N SER A 269 -11.29 -4.01 -9.29
CA SER A 269 -10.52 -5.20 -9.67
C SER A 269 -9.38 -5.49 -8.69
N ALA A 270 -8.63 -4.47 -8.28
CA ALA A 270 -7.55 -4.60 -7.31
C ALA A 270 -8.08 -5.06 -5.94
N ALA A 271 -9.15 -4.42 -5.44
CA ALA A 271 -9.77 -4.77 -4.17
C ALA A 271 -10.34 -6.20 -4.17
N MET A 272 -11.07 -6.58 -5.22
CA MET A 272 -11.68 -7.90 -5.34
C MET A 272 -10.62 -9.02 -5.44
N SER A 273 -9.54 -8.79 -6.19
CA SER A 273 -8.45 -9.76 -6.35
C SER A 273 -7.81 -10.17 -5.01
N SER A 274 -7.46 -9.18 -4.19
CA SER A 274 -6.85 -9.40 -2.88
C SER A 274 -7.83 -10.11 -1.94
N THR A 275 -9.04 -9.58 -1.79
CA THR A 275 -10.05 -10.13 -0.87
C THR A 275 -10.40 -11.58 -1.18
N ALA A 276 -10.56 -11.95 -2.46
CA ALA A 276 -10.86 -13.33 -2.82
C ALA A 276 -9.72 -14.30 -2.50
N SER A 277 -8.45 -13.87 -2.62
CA SER A 277 -7.29 -14.69 -2.26
C SER A 277 -7.31 -15.00 -0.77
N GLU A 278 -7.55 -13.97 0.05
CA GLU A 278 -7.57 -14.10 1.51
C GLU A 278 -8.76 -14.92 2.00
N LEU A 279 -9.96 -14.72 1.43
CA LEU A 279 -11.12 -15.54 1.75
C LEU A 279 -10.92 -17.03 1.39
N SER A 280 -10.24 -17.31 0.27
CA SER A 280 -9.88 -18.67 -0.13
C SER A 280 -8.85 -19.28 0.84
N ALA A 281 -7.84 -18.52 1.24
CA ALA A 281 -6.81 -18.96 2.17
C ALA A 281 -7.41 -19.28 3.54
N LEU A 282 -8.18 -18.35 4.13
CA LEU A 282 -8.85 -18.53 5.41
C LEU A 282 -9.82 -19.71 5.40
N ALA A 283 -10.59 -19.88 4.32
CA ALA A 283 -11.49 -21.02 4.18
C ALA A 283 -10.73 -22.35 4.08
N THR A 284 -9.57 -22.37 3.40
CA THR A 284 -8.72 -23.55 3.29
C THR A 284 -8.16 -23.94 4.66
N ILE A 285 -7.58 -22.99 5.40
CA ILE A 285 -7.05 -23.21 6.76
C ILE A 285 -8.17 -23.72 7.69
N SER A 286 -9.32 -23.05 7.68
CA SER A 286 -10.47 -23.42 8.52
C SER A 286 -10.97 -24.84 8.20
N THR A 287 -10.93 -25.24 6.93
CA THR A 287 -11.43 -26.55 6.49
C THR A 287 -10.42 -27.67 6.76
N VAL A 288 -9.16 -27.49 6.34
CA VAL A 288 -8.15 -28.54 6.35
C VAL A 288 -7.48 -28.64 7.72
N ASP A 289 -6.98 -27.51 8.23
CA ASP A 289 -6.15 -27.49 9.44
C ASP A 289 -6.98 -27.57 10.72
N PHE A 290 -8.18 -26.99 10.71
CA PHE A 290 -9.09 -27.03 11.85
C PHE A 290 -10.16 -28.11 11.72
N TYR A 291 -11.09 -27.99 10.76
CA TYR A 291 -12.27 -28.85 10.68
C TYR A 291 -11.94 -30.32 10.38
N GLN A 292 -11.18 -30.58 9.32
CA GLN A 292 -10.80 -31.93 8.90
C GLN A 292 -9.87 -32.60 9.91
N SER A 293 -8.89 -31.85 10.43
CA SER A 293 -7.91 -32.38 11.40
C SER A 293 -8.53 -32.71 12.77
N HIS A 294 -9.46 -31.89 13.28
CA HIS A 294 -9.95 -32.01 14.66
C HIS A 294 -11.39 -32.52 14.81
N PHE A 295 -12.29 -32.24 13.86
CA PHE A 295 -13.73 -32.51 14.05
C PHE A 295 -14.28 -33.63 13.18
N SER A 296 -13.87 -33.72 11.91
CA SER A 296 -14.41 -34.71 10.99
C SER A 296 -13.35 -35.25 10.05
N LYS A 297 -12.79 -36.40 10.42
CA LYS A 297 -11.75 -37.11 9.66
C LYS A 297 -12.39 -38.06 8.64
N ASN A 298 -11.72 -38.25 7.49
CA ASN A 298 -12.06 -39.22 6.46
C ASN A 298 -13.45 -39.06 5.81
N GLN A 299 -13.96 -37.83 5.70
CA GLN A 299 -15.16 -37.56 4.91
C GLN A 299 -14.85 -37.52 3.41
N SER A 300 -15.89 -37.53 2.57
CA SER A 300 -15.73 -37.40 1.13
C SER A 300 -15.29 -35.98 0.72
N ASP A 301 -14.61 -35.87 -0.42
CA ASP A 301 -14.20 -34.57 -0.99
C ASP A 301 -15.39 -33.63 -1.21
N ALA A 302 -16.56 -34.17 -1.54
CA ALA A 302 -17.79 -33.41 -1.69
C ALA A 302 -18.23 -32.72 -0.38
N HIS A 303 -18.02 -33.40 0.76
CA HIS A 303 -18.30 -32.84 2.08
C HIS A 303 -17.33 -31.69 2.39
N TYR A 304 -16.02 -31.91 2.25
CA TYR A 304 -15.02 -30.87 2.52
C TYR A 304 -15.17 -29.67 1.59
N LYS A 305 -15.55 -29.88 0.32
CA LYS A 305 -15.90 -28.80 -0.60
C LYS A 305 -17.09 -27.98 -0.10
N LYS A 306 -18.14 -28.62 0.42
CA LYS A 306 -19.31 -27.92 0.99
C LYS A 306 -18.92 -27.14 2.25
N VAL A 307 -18.11 -27.74 3.12
CA VAL A 307 -17.62 -27.08 4.34
C VAL A 307 -16.75 -25.87 4.01
N SER A 308 -15.81 -26.01 3.06
CA SER A 308 -14.98 -24.90 2.59
C SER A 308 -15.81 -23.74 2.07
N ARG A 309 -16.86 -24.00 1.27
CA ARG A 309 -17.80 -22.98 0.81
C ARG A 309 -18.52 -22.25 1.95
N VAL A 310 -18.91 -22.97 3.00
CA VAL A 310 -19.51 -22.36 4.19
C VAL A 310 -18.51 -21.46 4.91
N PHE A 311 -17.27 -21.93 5.13
CA PHE A 311 -16.24 -21.10 5.75
C PHE A 311 -15.89 -19.86 4.91
N THR A 312 -15.83 -19.98 3.58
CA THR A 312 -15.65 -18.81 2.69
C THR A 312 -16.77 -17.80 2.89
N ALA A 313 -18.02 -18.23 2.98
CA ALA A 313 -19.16 -17.34 3.21
C ALA A 313 -19.11 -16.68 4.60
N VAL A 314 -18.73 -17.43 5.64
CA VAL A 314 -18.58 -16.92 7.01
C VAL A 314 -17.48 -15.86 7.09
N TRP A 315 -16.28 -16.16 6.59
CA TRP A 315 -15.18 -15.19 6.55
C TRP A 315 -15.52 -13.97 5.70
N GLY A 316 -16.26 -14.16 4.59
CA GLY A 316 -16.79 -13.09 3.77
C GLY A 316 -17.71 -12.15 4.53
N GLY A 317 -18.66 -12.71 5.28
CA GLY A 317 -19.57 -11.94 6.13
C GLY A 317 -18.84 -11.18 7.24
N LEU A 318 -17.86 -11.82 7.89
CA LEU A 318 -17.01 -11.18 8.91
C LEU A 318 -16.16 -10.05 8.32
N ALA A 319 -15.61 -10.23 7.12
CA ALA A 319 -14.82 -9.20 6.43
C ALA A 319 -15.69 -7.98 6.06
N ILE A 320 -16.92 -8.20 5.55
CA ILE A 320 -17.88 -7.13 5.26
C ILE A 320 -18.25 -6.40 6.55
N LEU A 321 -18.57 -7.14 7.62
CA LEU A 321 -18.91 -6.55 8.91
C LEU A 321 -17.77 -5.67 9.43
N PHE A 322 -16.53 -6.19 9.43
CA PHE A 322 -15.36 -5.42 9.84
C PHE A 322 -15.15 -4.18 8.98
N ALA A 323 -15.28 -4.30 7.65
CA ALA A 323 -15.12 -3.19 6.72
C ALA A 323 -16.15 -2.06 6.94
N LEU A 324 -17.35 -2.36 7.45
CA LEU A 324 -18.36 -1.36 7.79
C LEU A 324 -17.96 -0.48 9.00
N PHE A 325 -17.05 -0.95 9.85
CA PHE A 325 -16.55 -0.22 11.03
C PHE A 325 -15.10 0.28 10.86
N ALA A 326 -14.43 -0.10 9.78
CA ALA A 326 -13.00 0.17 9.57
C ALA A 326 -12.66 1.65 9.28
N SER A 327 -13.65 2.55 9.14
CA SER A 327 -13.43 3.97 8.84
C SER A 327 -12.82 4.79 9.99
N MET A 328 -12.48 4.15 11.11
CA MET A 328 -11.89 4.82 12.29
C MET A 328 -10.36 4.88 12.28
N VAL A 329 -9.70 4.33 11.25
CA VAL A 329 -8.23 4.25 11.16
C VAL A 329 -7.71 5.32 10.20
N GLU A 330 -6.76 6.15 10.64
CA GLU A 330 -6.19 7.26 9.85
C GLU A 330 -5.52 6.82 8.55
N SER A 331 -4.88 5.65 8.55
CA SER A 331 -4.29 5.05 7.36
C SER A 331 -4.44 3.54 7.38
N LEU A 332 -5.34 3.03 6.54
CA LEU A 332 -5.60 1.59 6.42
C LEU A 332 -4.35 0.82 5.94
N ILE A 333 -3.60 1.38 4.99
CA ILE A 333 -2.36 0.75 4.50
C ILE A 333 -1.30 0.64 5.60
N GLU A 334 -1.18 1.66 6.43
CA GLU A 334 -0.25 1.65 7.56
C GLU A 334 -0.68 0.63 8.62
N ALA A 335 -1.95 0.62 8.99
CA ALA A 335 -2.47 -0.33 9.99
C ALA A 335 -2.29 -1.79 9.56
N VAL A 336 -2.55 -2.11 8.29
CA VAL A 336 -2.32 -3.47 7.76
C VAL A 336 -0.83 -3.83 7.81
N ASN A 337 0.06 -2.91 7.47
CA ASN A 337 1.50 -3.15 7.51
C ASN A 337 2.05 -3.29 8.95
N ILE A 338 1.51 -2.53 9.89
CA ILE A 338 1.83 -2.68 11.32
C ILE A 338 1.42 -4.07 11.79
N VAL A 339 0.14 -4.44 11.59
CA VAL A 339 -0.37 -5.75 12.00
C VAL A 339 0.45 -6.87 11.35
N GLY A 340 0.68 -6.81 10.04
CA GLY A 340 1.52 -7.77 9.34
C GLY A 340 2.92 -7.89 9.98
N SER A 341 3.58 -6.77 10.25
CA SER A 341 4.95 -6.77 10.76
C SER A 341 5.09 -7.30 12.19
N LEU A 342 4.02 -7.21 13.00
CA LEU A 342 4.00 -7.74 14.36
C LEU A 342 3.88 -9.28 14.42
N PHE A 343 3.36 -9.91 13.37
CA PHE A 343 3.10 -11.36 13.34
C PHE A 343 3.96 -12.13 12.33
N TYR A 344 4.24 -11.56 11.15
CA TYR A 344 4.98 -12.28 10.10
C TYR A 344 6.39 -12.70 10.54
N GLY A 345 7.09 -11.86 11.29
CA GLY A 345 8.42 -12.20 11.79
C GLY A 345 8.48 -13.49 12.61
N THR A 346 7.54 -13.67 13.54
CA THR A 346 7.50 -14.85 14.42
C THR A 346 7.11 -16.11 13.66
N VAL A 347 6.15 -16.01 12.73
CA VAL A 347 5.75 -17.12 11.85
C VAL A 347 6.92 -17.55 10.97
N LEU A 348 7.64 -16.62 10.36
CA LEU A 348 8.84 -16.91 9.58
C LEU A 348 9.90 -17.63 10.43
N GLY A 349 10.17 -17.13 11.64
CA GLY A 349 11.11 -17.74 12.56
C GLY A 349 10.77 -19.20 12.88
N LEU A 350 9.48 -19.51 13.06
CA LEU A 350 9.01 -20.88 13.31
C LEU A 350 9.27 -21.79 12.09
N PHE A 351 8.96 -21.31 10.88
CA PHE A 351 9.21 -22.05 9.64
C PHE A 351 10.69 -22.28 9.39
N LEU A 352 11.53 -21.26 9.62
CA LEU A 352 12.98 -21.39 9.46
C LEU A 352 13.57 -22.38 10.47
N ALA A 353 13.13 -22.34 11.73
CA ALA A 353 13.54 -23.30 12.75
C ALA A 353 13.13 -24.74 12.36
N ALA A 354 11.90 -24.91 11.87
CA ALA A 354 11.36 -26.22 11.49
C ALA A 354 12.07 -26.83 10.26
N PHE A 355 12.35 -26.03 9.22
CA PHE A 355 12.90 -26.55 7.96
C PHE A 355 14.43 -26.58 7.91
N PHE A 356 15.11 -25.58 8.48
CA PHE A 356 16.57 -25.44 8.33
C PHE A 356 17.35 -25.80 9.59
N ILE A 357 16.71 -25.82 10.76
CA ILE A 357 17.38 -26.07 12.05
C ILE A 357 16.91 -27.39 12.66
N ILE A 358 17.27 -28.49 11.99
CA ILE A 358 17.01 -29.91 12.36
C ILE A 358 17.40 -30.31 13.80
N ARG A 359 18.13 -29.45 14.54
CA ARG A 359 18.52 -29.69 15.93
C ARG A 359 17.44 -29.28 16.95
N ILE A 360 16.47 -28.46 16.55
CA ILE A 360 15.43 -27.91 17.43
C ILE A 360 14.20 -28.82 17.36
N GLY A 361 13.69 -29.25 18.52
CA GLY A 361 12.46 -30.02 18.64
C GLY A 361 11.21 -29.15 18.56
N ALA A 362 10.09 -29.73 18.12
CA ALA A 362 8.82 -29.02 17.91
C ALA A 362 8.33 -28.26 19.15
N HIS A 363 8.43 -28.87 20.35
CA HIS A 363 8.02 -28.21 21.59
C HIS A 363 8.87 -26.97 21.92
N ALA A 364 10.19 -27.02 21.72
CA ALA A 364 11.06 -25.88 21.96
C ALA A 364 10.75 -24.73 20.98
N ALA A 365 10.56 -25.06 19.70
CA ALA A 365 10.19 -24.08 18.67
C ALA A 365 8.82 -23.42 18.93
N PHE A 366 7.84 -24.21 19.37
CA PHE A 366 6.50 -23.70 19.67
C PHE A 366 6.49 -22.74 20.87
N ILE A 367 7.15 -23.11 21.97
CA ILE A 367 7.25 -22.25 23.16
C ILE A 367 8.05 -20.98 22.80
N ALA A 368 9.14 -21.10 22.04
CA ALA A 368 9.91 -19.95 21.56
C ALA A 368 9.07 -19.00 20.72
N ALA A 369 8.21 -19.52 19.84
CA ALA A 369 7.30 -18.70 19.02
C ALA A 369 6.32 -17.91 19.88
N ILE A 370 5.72 -18.52 20.91
CA ILE A 370 4.82 -17.82 21.84
C ILE A 370 5.58 -16.73 22.60
N LEU A 371 6.75 -17.05 23.16
CA LEU A 371 7.55 -16.08 23.91
C LEU A 371 8.04 -14.92 23.04
N ALA A 372 8.46 -15.21 21.81
CA ALA A 372 8.85 -14.19 20.84
C ALA A 372 7.66 -13.29 20.47
N GLN A 373 6.48 -13.86 20.22
CA GLN A 373 5.27 -13.09 19.93
C GLN A 373 4.88 -12.17 21.08
N LEU A 374 4.88 -12.69 22.32
CA LEU A 374 4.61 -11.87 23.50
C LEU A 374 5.65 -10.76 23.68
N SER A 375 6.92 -11.04 23.38
CA SER A 375 7.99 -10.04 23.46
C SER A 375 7.82 -8.94 22.41
N VAL A 376 7.48 -9.28 21.17
CA VAL A 376 7.21 -8.30 20.09
C VAL A 376 6.02 -7.43 20.44
N LEU A 377 4.91 -8.01 20.90
CA LEU A 377 3.74 -7.25 21.33
C LEU A 377 4.04 -6.37 22.54
N PHE A 378 4.81 -6.87 23.51
CA PHE A 378 5.22 -6.08 24.67
C PHE A 378 6.07 -4.89 24.25
N ILE A 379 7.09 -5.07 23.41
CA ILE A 379 7.92 -3.98 22.91
C ILE A 379 7.06 -2.92 22.20
N TYR A 380 6.16 -3.36 21.30
CA TYR A 380 5.30 -2.46 20.55
C TYR A 380 4.31 -1.67 21.41
N PHE A 381 3.64 -2.31 22.38
CA PHE A 381 2.62 -1.64 23.20
C PHE A 381 3.18 -0.95 24.45
N SER A 382 4.42 -1.22 24.84
CA SER A 382 5.02 -0.61 26.03
C SER A 382 5.50 0.82 25.81
N ASP A 383 5.67 1.25 24.55
CA ASP A 383 6.25 2.53 24.15
C ASP A 383 7.61 2.85 24.83
N ILE A 384 8.31 1.83 25.36
CA ILE A 384 9.62 2.00 26.03
C ILE A 384 10.70 2.34 24.99
N VAL A 385 10.58 1.77 23.79
CA VAL A 385 11.50 2.00 22.67
C VAL A 385 10.67 2.22 21.42
N THR A 386 10.82 3.38 20.79
CA THR A 386 10.17 3.65 19.49
C THR A 386 10.93 2.93 18.39
N ILE A 387 10.28 1.96 17.77
CA ILE A 387 10.85 1.16 16.68
C ILE A 387 9.88 1.19 15.50
N GLY A 388 10.37 1.59 14.34
CA GLY A 388 9.66 1.54 13.07
C GLY A 388 9.17 0.12 12.78
N TYR A 389 7.89 0.00 12.42
CA TYR A 389 7.19 -1.27 12.45
C TYR A 389 7.83 -2.38 11.58
N LEU A 390 8.54 -2.01 10.49
CA LEU A 390 9.21 -2.96 9.60
C LEU A 390 10.26 -3.82 10.31
N TRP A 391 10.92 -3.27 11.34
CA TRP A 391 11.95 -3.97 12.10
C TRP A 391 11.41 -5.15 12.92
N TYR A 392 10.12 -5.13 13.30
CA TYR A 392 9.51 -6.24 14.05
C TYR A 392 9.53 -7.56 13.27
N ASN A 393 9.59 -7.53 11.94
CA ASN A 393 9.76 -8.75 11.13
C ASN A 393 11.10 -9.44 11.42
N LEU A 394 12.19 -8.66 11.41
CA LEU A 394 13.53 -9.17 11.73
C LEU A 394 13.63 -9.57 13.20
N ILE A 395 13.15 -8.72 14.10
CA ILE A 395 13.20 -8.95 15.56
C ILE A 395 12.41 -10.21 15.92
N GLY A 396 11.17 -10.34 15.44
CA GLY A 396 10.33 -11.51 15.68
C GLY A 396 10.99 -12.80 15.18
N CYS A 397 11.52 -12.80 13.96
CA CYS A 397 12.21 -13.97 13.41
C CYS A 397 13.46 -14.34 14.22
N GLY A 398 14.29 -13.34 14.55
CA GLY A 398 15.50 -13.53 15.34
C GLY A 398 15.20 -14.07 16.74
N LEU A 399 14.19 -13.50 17.42
CA LEU A 399 13.76 -13.95 18.74
C LEU A 399 13.32 -15.42 18.73
N VAL A 400 12.54 -15.86 17.75
CA VAL A 400 12.14 -17.27 17.66
C VAL A 400 13.36 -18.17 17.53
N ILE A 401 14.31 -17.85 16.65
CA ILE A 401 15.50 -18.67 16.44
C ILE A 401 16.34 -18.74 17.73
N VAL A 402 16.63 -17.59 18.33
CA VAL A 402 17.46 -17.49 19.55
C VAL A 402 16.81 -18.22 20.72
N LEU A 403 15.54 -17.94 21.00
CA LEU A 403 14.79 -18.57 22.09
C LEU A 403 14.64 -20.08 21.86
N SER A 404 14.47 -20.52 20.61
CA SER A 404 14.39 -21.94 20.29
C SER A 404 15.70 -22.67 20.62
N PHE A 405 16.86 -22.08 20.31
CA PHE A 405 18.15 -22.65 20.70
C PHE A 405 18.34 -22.70 22.23
N MET A 406 17.99 -21.60 22.92
CA MET A 406 18.08 -21.53 24.39
C MET A 406 17.20 -22.59 25.06
N LEU A 407 15.93 -22.68 24.66
CA LEU A 407 14.99 -23.66 25.19
C LEU A 407 15.40 -25.09 24.85
N GLN A 408 15.87 -25.34 23.63
CA GLN A 408 16.34 -26.66 23.22
C GLN A 408 17.54 -27.12 24.07
N ALA A 409 18.46 -26.20 24.41
CA ALA A 409 19.59 -26.50 25.29
C ALA A 409 19.12 -26.87 26.71
N VAL A 410 18.18 -26.11 27.28
CA VAL A 410 17.61 -26.39 28.60
C VAL A 410 16.84 -27.71 28.62
N MET A 411 16.04 -27.98 27.58
CA MET A 411 15.23 -29.20 27.48
C MET A 411 16.07 -30.45 27.24
N ARG A 412 17.18 -30.37 26.50
CA ARG A 412 18.14 -31.49 26.38
C ARG A 412 18.87 -31.80 27.69
N GLY A 413 19.04 -30.80 28.55
CA GLY A 413 19.57 -30.98 29.91
C GLY A 413 18.61 -31.71 30.85
N ARG A 414 17.31 -31.69 30.55
CA ARG A 414 16.27 -32.47 31.25
C ARG A 414 16.05 -33.82 30.54
N LYS A 415 17.03 -34.72 30.62
CA LYS A 415 16.73 -36.15 30.41
C LYS A 415 15.96 -36.64 31.63
N VAL A 416 14.68 -36.94 31.45
CA VAL A 416 13.97 -37.99 32.21
C VAL A 416 14.10 -39.28 31.41
#